data_AF-A0A965IBK9-F1
#
_entry.id   AF-A0A965IBK9-F1
#
_cell.length_a   1.000
_cell.length_b   1.000
_cell.length_c   1.000
_cell.angle_alpha   90.00
_cell.angle_beta   90.00
_cell.angle_gamma   90.00
#
_symmetry.space_group_name_H-M   'P 1'
#
loop_
_entity.id
_entity.type
_entity.pdbx_description
1 polymer ?
#
loop_
_entity_poly.entity_id
_entity_poly.type
_entity_poly.pdbx_seq_one_letter_code
_entity_poly.pdbx_strand_id
1 'polypeptide(L)'
;MQEMTSSQRTLSINLPEGWDVNAHTLWLNHQKQEAIQTLLYKINQSLAKDGRQPLILLKQFSYYLFLLQDYDAAIEVLQTITSLDSKDDESQLNLAVCLARADRYEPAVAIYQQLVKKTDDFKIWDGLANCQYRLGQFSESSQAGTRSLELKDASVGADIVPVAIANASAQVVAAHKKKIISFSLFGSNSRYTRGALHNILLAKQFYPDWICRFYIDEAVPQAFIELAIGMGCELKLNRSVSTLAEKLSWRFFVANDDDVGYFLIRDADSVFSQRESLAVNEWLASDRFFHVMRDWWTHTELILAGMWGGVSGVLPDMQAQLSQYQSQTRILETPNADQIFLRETIWPHVRQSVLIHDRCFRPRDSCLWPGLQPDGKMHVGQNEYAVREQAQMQFLKSKLGADPNLLALLD
;
A
#
# COMPACT_ATOMS: atom_id res chain seq x y z
N MET A 1 48.75 -7.36 19.43
CA MET A 1 47.53 -8.18 19.29
C MET A 1 46.37 -7.24 19.54
N GLN A 2 45.89 -6.64 18.44
CA GLN A 2 45.01 -5.46 18.44
C GLN A 2 43.59 -5.82 18.85
N GLU A 3 42.99 -4.89 19.60
CA GLU A 3 41.62 -4.83 20.06
C GLU A 3 40.62 -4.87 18.89
N MET A 4 39.63 -5.76 18.97
CA MET A 4 38.39 -5.67 18.21
C MET A 4 37.34 -5.01 19.10
N THR A 5 37.23 -3.69 19.01
CA THR A 5 36.08 -2.96 19.54
C THR A 5 34.90 -3.08 18.57
N SER A 6 33.72 -3.31 19.15
CA SER A 6 32.44 -3.45 18.46
C SER A 6 32.19 -2.26 17.53
N SER A 7 32.03 -2.52 16.22
CA SER A 7 31.55 -1.49 15.30
C SER A 7 30.08 -1.20 15.62
N GLN A 8 29.82 -0.12 16.36
CA GLN A 8 28.54 0.56 16.29
C GLN A 8 28.36 0.99 14.84
N ARG A 9 27.49 0.29 14.10
CA ARG A 9 26.97 0.79 12.83
C ARG A 9 26.22 2.07 13.16
N THR A 10 26.87 3.21 12.97
CA THR A 10 26.23 4.52 13.00
C THR A 10 25.30 4.54 11.80
N LEU A 11 24.03 4.18 12.01
CA LEU A 11 22.95 4.49 11.09
C LEU A 11 23.05 5.99 10.84
N SER A 12 23.42 6.40 9.63
CA SER A 12 23.40 7.81 9.26
C SER A 12 21.95 8.26 9.29
N ILE A 13 21.54 8.89 10.39
CA ILE A 13 20.17 9.33 10.58
C ILE A 13 19.95 10.49 9.60
N ASN A 14 19.13 10.26 8.57
CA ASN A 14 18.64 11.34 7.71
C ASN A 14 17.58 12.12 8.52
N LEU A 15 18.04 12.96 9.44
CA LEU A 15 17.18 13.85 10.21
C LEU A 15 16.80 15.06 9.34
N PRO A 16 15.53 15.49 9.35
CA PRO A 16 15.19 16.78 8.78
C PRO A 16 15.99 17.90 9.46
N GLU A 17 16.35 18.91 8.69
CA GLU A 17 17.20 20.00 9.18
C GLU A 17 16.57 20.70 10.39
N GLY A 18 17.38 20.96 11.41
CA GLY A 18 16.97 21.64 12.64
C GLY A 18 16.17 20.79 13.64
N TRP A 19 15.92 19.51 13.34
CA TRP A 19 15.33 18.59 14.33
C TRP A 19 16.27 18.35 15.52
N ASP A 20 15.67 18.15 16.69
CA ASP A 20 16.40 17.77 17.87
C ASP A 20 16.87 16.31 17.79
N VAL A 21 18.18 16.14 17.64
CA VAL A 21 18.84 14.84 17.49
C VAL A 21 18.65 13.97 18.73
N ASN A 22 18.67 14.55 19.94
CA ASN A 22 18.55 13.79 21.18
C ASN A 22 17.14 13.22 21.34
N ALA A 23 16.11 14.06 21.15
CA ALA A 23 14.73 13.61 21.18
C ALA A 23 14.46 12.56 20.08
N HIS A 24 15.05 12.71 18.90
CA HIS A 24 14.92 11.71 17.84
C HIS A 24 15.61 10.39 18.16
N THR A 25 16.80 10.44 18.77
CA THR A 25 17.50 9.23 19.20
C THR A 25 16.69 8.48 20.27
N LEU A 26 16.14 9.19 21.25
CA LEU A 26 15.23 8.62 22.26
C LEU A 26 14.01 7.98 21.59
N TRP A 27 13.42 8.66 20.60
CA TRP A 27 12.27 8.16 19.84
C TRP A 27 12.58 6.83 19.14
N LEU A 28 13.71 6.77 18.42
CA LEU A 28 14.16 5.56 17.72
C LEU A 28 14.46 4.40 18.70
N ASN A 29 14.90 4.71 19.91
CA ASN A 29 15.12 3.72 20.99
C ASN A 29 13.84 3.35 21.75
N HIS A 30 12.66 3.67 21.20
CA HIS A 30 11.35 3.42 21.80
C HIS A 30 11.09 4.14 23.15
N GLN A 31 11.90 5.14 23.51
CA GLN A 31 11.75 5.98 24.70
C GLN A 31 10.87 7.20 24.37
N LYS A 32 9.61 6.93 24.00
CA LYS A 32 8.70 7.93 23.41
C LYS A 32 8.38 9.06 24.37
N GLN A 33 8.17 8.77 25.66
CA GLN A 33 7.80 9.78 26.65
C GLN A 33 8.97 10.73 26.92
N GLU A 34 10.17 10.21 27.06
CA GLU A 34 11.40 10.98 27.27
C GLU A 34 11.74 11.84 26.04
N ALA A 35 11.51 11.31 24.83
CA ALA A 35 11.65 12.07 23.59
C ALA A 35 10.73 13.30 23.57
N ILE A 36 9.47 13.13 23.94
CA ILE A 36 8.49 14.22 24.03
C ILE A 36 8.86 15.24 25.11
N GLN A 37 9.23 14.78 26.30
CA GLN A 37 9.67 15.67 27.39
C GLN A 37 10.91 16.49 27.00
N THR A 38 11.86 15.86 26.30
CA THR A 38 13.07 16.53 25.79
C THR A 38 12.69 17.65 24.81
N LEU A 39 11.76 17.40 23.89
CA LEU A 39 11.28 18.42 22.95
C LEU A 39 10.56 19.56 23.65
N LEU A 40 9.61 19.24 24.54
CA LEU A 40 8.85 20.25 25.28
C LEU A 40 9.76 21.14 26.13
N TYR A 41 10.78 20.55 26.77
CA TYR A 41 11.78 21.32 27.51
C TYR A 41 12.51 22.33 26.60
N LYS A 42 12.96 21.90 25.42
CA LYS A 42 13.65 22.79 24.46
C LYS A 42 12.73 23.86 23.87
N ILE A 43 11.48 23.51 23.58
CA ILE A 43 10.46 24.47 23.12
C ILE A 43 10.26 25.56 24.16
N ASN A 44 10.02 25.16 25.43
CA ASN A 44 9.82 26.10 26.53
C ASN A 44 11.06 26.96 26.81
N GLN A 45 12.26 26.39 26.72
CA GLN A 45 13.50 27.13 26.88
C GLN A 45 13.67 28.21 25.80
N SER A 46 13.37 27.89 24.53
CA SER A 46 13.44 28.85 23.43
C SER A 46 12.42 29.98 23.60
N LEU A 47 11.19 29.63 23.99
CA LEU A 47 10.14 30.62 24.26
C LEU A 47 10.52 31.55 25.41
N ALA A 48 11.07 31.01 26.50
CA ALA A 48 11.52 31.80 27.65
C ALA A 48 12.70 32.72 27.33
N LYS A 49 13.61 32.30 26.44
CA LYS A 49 14.81 33.04 26.08
C LYS A 49 14.53 34.16 25.07
N ASP A 50 13.82 33.84 24.00
CA ASP A 50 13.70 34.71 22.82
C ASP A 50 12.27 35.27 22.62
N GLY A 51 11.30 34.85 23.46
CA GLY A 51 9.89 35.22 23.33
C GLY A 51 9.22 34.69 22.06
N ARG A 52 9.88 33.78 21.34
CA ARG A 52 9.46 33.25 20.04
C ARG A 52 9.29 31.75 20.10
N GLN A 53 8.28 31.26 19.40
CA GLN A 53 8.04 29.83 19.24
C GLN A 53 9.03 29.22 18.24
N PRO A 54 9.75 28.14 18.60
CA PRO A 54 10.69 27.48 17.69
C PRO A 54 9.95 26.58 16.69
N LEU A 55 9.60 27.12 15.52
CA LEU A 55 8.75 26.46 14.51
C LEU A 55 9.24 25.04 14.14
N ILE A 56 10.55 24.84 13.95
CA ILE A 56 11.10 23.53 13.59
C ILE A 56 10.91 22.49 14.70
N LEU A 57 11.07 22.87 15.97
CA LEU A 57 10.83 21.96 17.10
C LEU A 57 9.34 21.65 17.25
N LEU A 58 8.46 22.64 16.98
CA LEU A 58 7.01 22.41 16.94
C LEU A 58 6.62 21.45 15.81
N LYS A 59 7.24 21.55 14.62
CA LYS A 59 7.05 20.59 13.52
C LYS A 59 7.40 19.18 13.97
N GLN A 60 8.59 18.98 14.55
CA GLN A 60 9.01 17.68 15.08
C GLN A 60 8.05 17.16 16.16
N PHE A 61 7.60 18.03 17.07
CA PHE A 61 6.65 17.66 18.12
C PHE A 61 5.30 17.22 17.53
N SER A 62 4.75 17.99 16.57
CA SER A 62 3.51 17.63 15.87
C SER A 62 3.61 16.29 15.12
N TYR A 63 4.77 15.99 14.54
CA TYR A 63 5.02 14.71 13.89
C TYR A 63 4.98 13.55 14.89
N TYR A 64 5.56 13.70 16.09
CA TYR A 64 5.48 12.66 17.10
C TYR A 64 4.07 12.46 17.64
N LEU A 65 3.31 13.54 17.84
CA LEU A 65 1.89 13.45 18.22
C LEU A 65 1.08 12.68 17.15
N PHE A 66 1.32 12.97 15.87
CA PHE A 66 0.73 12.22 14.76
C PHE A 66 1.07 10.72 14.81
N LEU A 67 2.35 10.36 15.07
CA LEU A 67 2.76 8.96 15.20
C LEU A 67 2.18 8.27 16.45
N LEU A 68 1.84 9.03 17.49
CA LEU A 68 1.08 8.55 18.66
C LEU A 68 -0.42 8.47 18.41
N GLN A 69 -0.90 8.89 17.24
CA GLN A 69 -2.32 9.01 16.89
C GLN A 69 -3.08 10.03 17.76
N ASP A 70 -2.37 10.94 18.42
CA ASP A 70 -2.95 12.09 19.13
C ASP A 70 -3.16 13.24 18.12
N TYR A 71 -4.15 13.05 17.26
CA TYR A 71 -4.42 13.97 16.15
C TYR A 71 -4.92 15.33 16.64
N ASP A 72 -5.67 15.37 17.75
CA ASP A 72 -6.20 16.62 18.30
C ASP A 72 -5.07 17.51 18.83
N ALA A 73 -4.13 16.96 19.60
CA ALA A 73 -2.96 17.72 20.05
C ALA A 73 -2.07 18.14 18.88
N ALA A 74 -1.89 17.27 17.87
CA ALA A 74 -1.14 17.63 16.67
C ALA A 74 -1.78 18.80 15.91
N ILE A 75 -3.11 18.84 15.82
CA ILE A 75 -3.88 19.94 15.21
C ILE A 75 -3.62 21.25 15.93
N GLU A 76 -3.65 21.30 17.26
CA GLU A 76 -3.40 22.52 18.04
C GLU A 76 -1.98 23.08 17.78
N VAL A 77 -0.98 22.20 17.76
CA VAL A 77 0.41 22.59 17.46
C VAL A 77 0.53 23.11 16.03
N LEU A 78 -0.09 22.44 15.05
CA LEU A 78 -0.03 22.83 13.64
C LEU A 78 -0.82 24.11 13.35
N GLN A 79 -1.92 24.36 14.05
CA GLN A 79 -2.63 25.64 14.02
C GLN A 79 -1.75 26.77 14.55
N THR A 80 -1.00 26.52 15.63
CA THR A 80 -0.01 27.48 16.14
C THR A 80 1.06 27.78 15.07
N ILE A 81 1.65 26.76 14.46
CA ILE A 81 2.66 26.94 13.39
C ILE A 81 2.09 27.74 12.23
N THR A 82 0.92 27.35 11.70
CA THR A 82 0.32 27.99 10.51
C THR A 82 -0.18 29.41 10.78
N SER A 83 -0.49 29.76 12.03
CA SER A 83 -0.78 31.15 12.42
C SER A 83 0.46 32.04 12.47
N LEU A 84 1.62 31.47 12.82
CA LEU A 84 2.91 32.18 12.89
C LEU A 84 3.58 32.27 11.52
N ASP A 85 3.40 31.25 10.68
CA ASP A 85 3.87 31.20 9.30
C ASP A 85 2.78 30.68 8.35
N SER A 86 2.02 31.61 7.81
CA SER A 86 0.94 31.32 6.85
C SER A 86 1.43 30.86 5.46
N LYS A 87 2.74 30.92 5.19
CA LYS A 87 3.35 30.51 3.92
C LYS A 87 3.94 29.10 3.97
N ASP A 88 3.93 28.46 5.13
CA ASP A 88 4.41 27.09 5.32
C ASP A 88 3.39 26.07 4.81
N ASP A 89 3.44 25.81 3.50
CA ASP A 89 2.54 24.87 2.83
C ASP A 89 2.69 23.43 3.36
N GLU A 90 3.88 23.04 3.85
CA GLU A 90 4.12 21.73 4.46
C GLU A 90 3.33 21.58 5.76
N SER A 91 3.40 22.59 6.65
CA SER A 91 2.61 22.56 7.89
C SER A 91 1.10 22.69 7.63
N GLN A 92 0.68 23.41 6.60
CA GLN A 92 -0.73 23.42 6.16
C GLN A 92 -1.18 22.04 5.70
N LEU A 93 -0.37 21.35 4.90
CA LEU A 93 -0.67 19.99 4.45
C LEU A 93 -0.75 19.03 5.64
N ASN A 94 0.22 19.07 6.56
CA ASN A 94 0.21 18.24 7.77
C ASN A 94 -1.02 18.52 8.65
N LEU A 95 -1.46 19.79 8.74
CA LEU A 95 -2.69 20.15 9.44
C LEU A 95 -3.92 19.53 8.77
N ALA A 96 -4.05 19.62 7.45
CA ALA A 96 -5.14 19.01 6.70
C ALA A 96 -5.18 17.48 6.88
N VAL A 97 -4.01 16.83 6.89
CA VAL A 97 -3.89 15.39 7.14
C VAL A 97 -4.35 15.04 8.55
N CYS A 98 -3.93 15.78 9.59
CA CYS A 98 -4.37 15.53 10.97
C CYS A 98 -5.88 15.76 11.13
N LEU A 99 -6.43 16.82 10.54
CA LEU A 99 -7.87 17.08 10.51
C LEU A 99 -8.64 15.92 9.88
N ALA A 100 -8.18 15.41 8.73
CA ALA A 100 -8.79 14.26 8.07
C ALA A 100 -8.72 12.98 8.92
N ARG A 101 -7.61 12.75 9.64
CA ARG A 101 -7.44 11.61 10.56
C ARG A 101 -8.30 11.71 11.82
N ALA A 102 -8.64 12.93 12.24
CA ALA A 102 -9.59 13.22 13.32
C ALA A 102 -11.05 13.28 12.84
N ASP A 103 -11.37 12.78 11.63
CA ASP A 103 -12.69 12.83 11.00
C ASP A 103 -13.27 14.25 10.80
N ARG A 104 -12.43 15.30 10.82
CA ARG A 104 -12.82 16.70 10.59
C ARG A 104 -12.63 17.06 9.11
N TYR A 105 -13.52 16.56 8.25
CA TYR A 105 -13.36 16.60 6.80
C TYR A 105 -13.55 17.99 6.16
N GLU A 106 -14.56 18.74 6.60
CA GLU A 106 -14.86 20.07 6.06
C GLU A 106 -13.67 21.05 6.21
N PRO A 107 -13.05 21.23 7.40
CA PRO A 107 -11.88 22.09 7.52
C PRO A 107 -10.66 21.54 6.76
N ALA A 108 -10.50 20.21 6.66
CA ALA A 108 -9.44 19.62 5.85
C ALA A 108 -9.59 19.97 4.36
N VAL A 109 -10.80 19.82 3.80
CA VAL A 109 -11.11 20.19 2.41
C VAL A 109 -10.81 21.67 2.15
N ALA A 110 -11.16 22.57 3.06
CA ALA A 110 -10.87 23.99 2.91
C ALA A 110 -9.37 24.27 2.75
N ILE A 111 -8.52 23.59 3.54
CA ILE A 111 -7.06 23.73 3.43
C ILE A 111 -6.55 23.10 2.13
N TYR A 112 -6.98 21.87 1.80
CA TYR A 112 -6.58 21.22 0.56
C TYR A 112 -6.93 22.07 -0.68
N GLN A 113 -8.13 22.66 -0.73
CA GLN A 113 -8.57 23.55 -1.82
C GLN A 113 -7.73 24.83 -1.93
N GLN A 114 -7.14 25.31 -0.84
CA GLN A 114 -6.20 26.44 -0.88
C GLN A 114 -4.83 25.99 -1.41
N LEU A 115 -4.36 24.83 -0.96
CA LEU A 115 -3.05 24.29 -1.36
C LEU A 115 -2.99 23.93 -2.85
N VAL A 116 -4.03 23.31 -3.42
CA VAL A 116 -4.06 22.95 -4.86
C VAL A 116 -4.03 24.17 -5.80
N LYS A 117 -4.30 25.39 -5.29
CA LYS A 117 -4.15 26.63 -6.06
C LYS A 117 -2.70 27.12 -6.11
N LYS A 118 -1.85 26.66 -5.18
CA LYS A 118 -0.44 27.05 -5.06
C LYS A 118 0.49 26.04 -5.72
N THR A 119 0.21 24.76 -5.53
CA THR A 119 1.05 23.66 -6.02
C THR A 119 0.19 22.48 -6.46
N ASP A 120 0.70 21.76 -7.45
CA ASP A 120 0.02 20.64 -8.09
C ASP A 120 0.70 19.33 -7.68
N ASP A 121 0.59 18.98 -6.40
CA ASP A 121 1.18 17.79 -5.79
C ASP A 121 0.09 16.73 -5.56
N PHE A 122 0.34 15.50 -6.05
CA PHE A 122 -0.60 14.39 -5.93
C PHE A 122 -0.99 14.06 -4.48
N LYS A 123 -0.14 14.34 -3.47
CA LYS A 123 -0.46 14.10 -2.05
C LYS A 123 -1.61 14.98 -1.56
N ILE A 124 -1.69 16.20 -2.09
CA ILE A 124 -2.72 17.18 -1.75
C ILE A 124 -4.03 16.76 -2.41
N TRP A 125 -3.97 16.35 -3.68
CA TRP A 125 -5.12 15.82 -4.41
C TRP A 125 -5.65 14.50 -3.83
N ASP A 126 -4.78 13.60 -3.36
CA ASP A 126 -5.17 12.38 -2.64
C ASP A 126 -5.97 12.70 -1.37
N GLY A 127 -5.45 13.61 -0.55
CA GLY A 127 -6.12 14.05 0.67
C GLY A 127 -7.47 14.70 0.38
N LEU A 128 -7.53 15.55 -0.65
CA LEU A 128 -8.75 16.19 -1.11
C LEU A 128 -9.79 15.17 -1.58
N ALA A 129 -9.40 14.22 -2.44
CA ALA A 129 -10.28 13.18 -2.96
C ALA A 129 -10.91 12.35 -1.83
N ASN A 130 -10.09 11.90 -0.88
CA ASN A 130 -10.56 11.14 0.28
C ASN A 130 -11.56 11.97 1.13
N CYS A 131 -11.22 13.21 1.48
CA CYS A 131 -12.08 14.03 2.31
C CYS A 131 -13.42 14.38 1.62
N GLN A 132 -13.38 14.70 0.33
CA GLN A 132 -14.60 14.97 -0.46
C GLN A 132 -15.50 13.74 -0.53
N TYR A 133 -14.94 12.55 -0.70
CA TYR A 133 -15.71 11.31 -0.62
C TYR A 133 -16.39 11.16 0.75
N ARG A 134 -15.66 11.41 1.86
CA ARG A 134 -16.21 11.32 3.22
C ARG A 134 -17.34 12.32 3.48
N LEU A 135 -17.36 13.43 2.74
CA LEU A 135 -18.44 14.42 2.73
C LEU A 135 -19.59 14.10 1.75
N GLY A 136 -19.52 13.00 1.00
CA GLY A 136 -20.52 12.64 -0.03
C GLY A 136 -20.40 13.46 -1.33
N GLN A 137 -19.31 14.20 -1.51
CA GLN A 137 -19.02 15.02 -2.69
C GLN A 137 -18.36 14.15 -3.78
N PHE A 138 -19.13 13.22 -4.33
CA PHE A 138 -18.60 12.16 -5.20
C PHE A 138 -18.03 12.68 -6.54
N SER A 139 -18.65 13.70 -7.13
CA SER A 139 -18.16 14.28 -8.40
C SER A 139 -16.81 14.95 -8.20
N GLU A 140 -16.69 15.75 -7.16
CA GLU A 140 -15.47 16.48 -6.80
C GLU A 140 -14.37 15.51 -6.37
N SER A 141 -14.71 14.49 -5.57
CA SER A 141 -13.79 13.42 -5.19
C SER A 141 -13.24 12.68 -6.41
N SER A 142 -14.09 12.40 -7.40
CA SER A 142 -13.70 11.75 -8.65
C SER A 142 -12.72 12.61 -9.44
N GLN A 143 -12.97 13.92 -9.53
CA GLN A 143 -12.07 14.87 -10.20
C GLN A 143 -10.71 14.97 -9.48
N ALA A 144 -10.73 15.12 -8.16
CA ALA A 144 -9.51 15.22 -7.36
C ALA A 144 -8.66 13.94 -7.44
N GLY A 145 -9.28 12.76 -7.32
CA GLY A 145 -8.58 11.48 -7.44
C GLY A 145 -8.05 11.22 -8.85
N THR A 146 -8.79 11.65 -9.88
CA THR A 146 -8.31 11.62 -11.28
C THR A 146 -7.07 12.48 -11.44
N ARG A 147 -7.08 13.72 -10.92
CA ARG A 147 -5.92 14.62 -10.98
C ARG A 147 -4.71 14.03 -10.23
N SER A 148 -4.94 13.42 -9.08
CA SER A 148 -3.88 12.71 -8.34
C SER A 148 -3.22 11.63 -9.18
N LEU A 149 -4.01 10.77 -9.85
CA LEU A 149 -3.50 9.69 -10.70
C LEU A 149 -2.71 10.24 -11.90
N GLU A 150 -3.19 11.31 -12.55
CA GLU A 150 -2.46 11.96 -13.66
C GLU A 150 -1.10 12.51 -13.22
N LEU A 151 -1.05 13.17 -12.06
CA LEU A 151 0.19 13.72 -11.50
C LEU A 151 1.17 12.61 -11.12
N LYS A 152 0.66 11.50 -10.56
CA LYS A 152 1.50 10.33 -10.28
C LYS A 152 2.08 9.78 -11.57
N ASP A 153 1.29 9.57 -12.63
CA ASP A 153 1.80 9.09 -13.92
C ASP A 153 2.86 10.03 -14.53
N ALA A 154 2.64 11.34 -14.44
CA ALA A 154 3.58 12.36 -14.90
C ALA A 154 4.87 12.44 -14.06
N SER A 155 4.80 12.06 -12.78
CA SER A 155 5.95 12.10 -11.86
C SER A 155 6.97 10.98 -12.09
N VAL A 156 6.59 9.90 -12.78
CA VAL A 156 7.47 8.76 -13.00
C VAL A 156 8.43 9.05 -14.15
N GLY A 157 9.73 8.88 -13.88
CA GLY A 157 10.82 9.44 -14.66
C GLY A 157 10.83 9.05 -16.14
N ALA A 158 11.08 10.05 -16.99
CA ALA A 158 11.34 9.87 -18.42
C ALA A 158 12.61 9.05 -18.71
N ASP A 159 13.50 8.94 -17.71
CA ASP A 159 14.79 8.25 -17.84
C ASP A 159 14.67 6.71 -17.73
N ILE A 160 13.54 6.19 -17.27
CA ILE A 160 13.28 4.75 -17.26
C ILE A 160 12.90 4.33 -18.67
N VAL A 161 13.80 3.62 -19.35
CA VAL A 161 13.52 3.00 -20.65
C VAL A 161 12.65 1.76 -20.43
N PRO A 162 11.38 1.76 -20.86
CA PRO A 162 10.53 0.60 -20.68
C PRO A 162 11.04 -0.61 -21.46
N VAL A 163 10.81 -1.80 -20.91
CA VAL A 163 11.13 -3.05 -21.62
C VAL A 163 10.21 -3.16 -22.82
N ALA A 164 10.80 -3.45 -23.98
CA ALA A 164 10.05 -3.63 -25.22
C ALA A 164 9.15 -4.87 -25.09
N ILE A 165 7.85 -4.67 -25.25
CA ILE A 165 6.90 -5.78 -25.37
C ILE A 165 7.01 -6.31 -26.79
N ALA A 166 7.32 -7.60 -26.94
CA ALA A 166 7.43 -8.23 -28.25
C ALA A 166 6.15 -8.03 -29.07
N ASN A 167 6.26 -8.02 -30.40
CA ASN A 167 5.12 -7.95 -31.33
C ASN A 167 4.33 -9.27 -31.38
N ALA A 168 3.95 -9.80 -30.22
CA ALA A 168 3.11 -10.97 -30.03
C ALA A 168 1.95 -10.57 -29.09
N SER A 169 0.79 -11.19 -29.26
CA SER A 169 -0.33 -10.92 -28.35
C SER A 169 -0.07 -11.54 -26.97
N ALA A 170 -0.69 -10.98 -25.94
CA ALA A 170 -0.60 -11.50 -24.57
C ALA A 170 -0.97 -12.99 -24.49
N GLN A 171 -1.99 -13.43 -25.24
CA GLN A 171 -2.41 -14.84 -25.21
C GLN A 171 -1.39 -15.78 -25.84
N VAL A 172 -0.65 -15.34 -26.86
CA VAL A 172 0.41 -16.15 -27.48
C VAL A 172 1.58 -16.33 -26.51
N VAL A 173 2.00 -15.26 -25.84
CA VAL A 173 3.12 -15.33 -24.87
C VAL A 173 2.77 -16.22 -23.67
N ALA A 174 1.51 -16.17 -23.22
CA ALA A 174 1.04 -16.94 -22.08
C ALA A 174 0.56 -18.37 -22.43
N ALA A 175 0.53 -18.75 -23.72
CA ALA A 175 -0.02 -20.02 -24.16
C ALA A 175 0.68 -21.23 -23.52
N HIS A 176 -0.12 -22.24 -23.14
CA HIS A 176 0.34 -23.51 -22.55
C HIS A 176 1.12 -23.39 -21.22
N LYS A 177 1.13 -22.22 -20.59
CA LYS A 177 1.74 -21.99 -19.28
C LYS A 177 0.70 -21.91 -18.16
N LYS A 178 1.16 -21.96 -16.91
CA LYS A 178 0.29 -21.88 -15.73
C LYS A 178 -0.34 -20.50 -15.59
N LYS A 179 -1.52 -20.46 -14.95
CA LYS A 179 -2.13 -19.22 -14.45
C LYS A 179 -2.01 -19.20 -12.92
N ILE A 180 -1.32 -18.20 -12.37
CA ILE A 180 -1.00 -18.14 -10.94
C ILE A 180 -1.69 -16.95 -10.27
N ILE A 181 -2.32 -17.17 -9.13
CA ILE A 181 -2.74 -16.10 -8.23
C ILE A 181 -1.75 -16.06 -7.07
N SER A 182 -0.97 -14.98 -6.99
CA SER A 182 0.19 -14.86 -6.14
C SER A 182 -0.09 -14.01 -4.90
N PHE A 183 0.32 -14.54 -3.75
CA PHE A 183 0.13 -13.93 -2.43
C PHE A 183 1.44 -13.93 -1.62
N SER A 184 1.63 -12.89 -0.81
CA SER A 184 2.58 -12.91 0.30
C SER A 184 1.81 -13.25 1.57
N LEU A 185 2.27 -14.26 2.32
CA LEU A 185 1.66 -14.64 3.60
C LEU A 185 2.77 -14.96 4.60
N PHE A 186 2.88 -14.16 5.66
CA PHE A 186 3.97 -14.30 6.63
C PHE A 186 3.48 -14.04 8.04
N GLY A 187 4.12 -14.68 9.02
CA GLY A 187 3.64 -14.68 10.40
C GLY A 187 2.36 -15.50 10.60
N SER A 188 1.75 -15.34 11.76
CA SER A 188 0.61 -16.15 12.23
C SER A 188 -0.67 -15.33 12.48
N ASN A 189 -0.75 -14.08 12.03
CA ASN A 189 -1.91 -13.24 12.29
C ASN A 189 -3.16 -13.79 11.57
N SER A 190 -4.21 -14.08 12.34
CA SER A 190 -5.44 -14.71 11.86
C SER A 190 -6.17 -13.88 10.80
N ARG A 191 -5.95 -12.56 10.74
CA ARG A 191 -6.42 -11.71 9.63
C ARG A 191 -6.04 -12.25 8.26
N TYR A 192 -4.77 -12.61 8.10
CA TYR A 192 -4.24 -13.00 6.79
C TYR A 192 -4.47 -14.48 6.51
N THR A 193 -4.39 -15.35 7.52
CA THR A 193 -4.70 -16.79 7.32
C THR A 193 -6.18 -17.01 7.02
N ARG A 194 -7.10 -16.31 7.70
CA ARG A 194 -8.55 -16.37 7.38
C ARG A 194 -8.81 -15.90 5.94
N GLY A 195 -8.21 -14.78 5.54
CA GLY A 195 -8.31 -14.27 4.17
C GLY A 195 -7.78 -15.26 3.13
N ALA A 196 -6.57 -15.77 3.34
CA ALA A 196 -5.93 -16.74 2.47
C ALA A 196 -6.76 -18.03 2.32
N LEU A 197 -7.27 -18.59 3.43
CA LEU A 197 -8.15 -19.77 3.41
C LEU A 197 -9.43 -19.49 2.64
N HIS A 198 -10.04 -18.31 2.84
CA HIS A 198 -11.24 -17.92 2.12
C HIS A 198 -10.97 -17.84 0.62
N ASN A 199 -9.84 -17.26 0.22
CA ASN A 199 -9.41 -17.18 -1.17
C ASN A 199 -9.12 -18.54 -1.80
N ILE A 200 -8.50 -19.49 -1.08
CA ILE A 200 -8.28 -20.87 -1.58
C ILE A 200 -9.62 -21.53 -1.91
N LEU A 201 -10.65 -21.34 -1.09
CA LEU A 201 -11.98 -21.88 -1.32
C LEU A 201 -12.68 -21.21 -2.50
N LEU A 202 -12.61 -19.87 -2.58
CA LEU A 202 -13.27 -19.09 -3.63
C LEU A 202 -12.56 -19.18 -4.99
N ALA A 203 -11.26 -19.45 -5.03
CA ALA A 203 -10.52 -19.66 -6.27
C ALA A 203 -11.11 -20.81 -7.10
N LYS A 204 -11.56 -21.89 -6.45
CA LYS A 204 -12.23 -23.00 -7.14
C LYS A 204 -13.52 -22.58 -7.85
N GLN A 205 -14.17 -21.52 -7.37
CA GLN A 205 -15.42 -21.00 -7.95
C GLN A 205 -15.14 -19.95 -9.02
N PHE A 206 -14.26 -18.98 -8.75
CA PHE A 206 -14.06 -17.82 -9.61
C PHE A 206 -12.90 -17.96 -10.59
N TYR A 207 -11.94 -18.83 -10.29
CA TYR A 207 -10.70 -19.02 -11.03
C TYR A 207 -10.31 -20.51 -11.11
N PRO A 208 -11.17 -21.39 -11.64
CA PRO A 208 -10.99 -22.85 -11.57
C PRO A 208 -9.70 -23.36 -12.22
N ASP A 209 -9.20 -22.66 -13.26
CA ASP A 209 -7.96 -23.00 -13.98
C ASP A 209 -6.71 -22.31 -13.42
N TRP A 210 -6.83 -21.58 -12.30
CA TRP A 210 -5.74 -20.86 -11.68
C TRP A 210 -5.25 -21.57 -10.41
N ILE A 211 -3.96 -21.46 -10.16
CA ILE A 211 -3.32 -22.02 -8.98
C ILE A 211 -3.02 -20.88 -8.00
N CYS A 212 -3.53 -20.97 -6.79
CA CYS A 212 -3.09 -20.08 -5.71
C CYS A 212 -1.66 -20.45 -5.31
N ARG A 213 -0.76 -19.47 -5.36
CA ARG A 213 0.63 -19.60 -4.92
C ARG A 213 0.91 -18.64 -3.77
N PHE A 214 1.41 -19.17 -2.65
CA PHE A 214 1.79 -18.38 -1.49
C PHE A 214 3.31 -18.37 -1.32
N TYR A 215 3.85 -17.16 -1.21
CA TYR A 215 5.21 -16.93 -0.75
C TYR A 215 5.17 -16.76 0.78
N ILE A 216 5.80 -17.68 1.49
CA ILE A 216 5.64 -17.82 2.95
C ILE A 216 6.95 -17.72 3.72
N ASP A 217 6.87 -17.33 4.99
CA ASP A 217 7.96 -17.52 5.96
C ASP A 217 7.67 -18.70 6.90
N GLU A 218 8.66 -19.05 7.72
CA GLU A 218 8.58 -20.18 8.66
C GLU A 218 7.59 -19.96 9.81
N ALA A 219 7.07 -18.74 9.96
CA ALA A 219 6.11 -18.40 11.01
C ALA A 219 4.65 -18.66 10.59
N VAL A 220 4.39 -19.00 9.33
CA VAL A 220 3.06 -19.42 8.87
C VAL A 220 2.69 -20.76 9.51
N PRO A 221 1.48 -20.89 10.11
CA PRO A 221 1.08 -22.12 10.80
C PRO A 221 1.13 -23.36 9.91
N GLN A 222 1.67 -24.47 10.45
CA GLN A 222 1.80 -25.74 9.74
C GLN A 222 0.44 -26.29 9.23
N ALA A 223 -0.63 -26.11 10.01
CA ALA A 223 -1.98 -26.51 9.61
C ALA A 223 -2.46 -25.79 8.33
N PHE A 224 -2.07 -24.52 8.13
CA PHE A 224 -2.36 -23.80 6.89
C PHE A 224 -1.58 -24.39 5.72
N ILE A 225 -0.29 -24.68 5.92
CA ILE A 225 0.62 -25.24 4.90
C ILE A 225 0.06 -26.57 4.38
N GLU A 226 -0.30 -27.48 5.28
CA GLU A 226 -0.84 -28.80 4.94
C GLU A 226 -2.16 -28.70 4.18
N LEU A 227 -3.07 -27.82 4.63
CA LEU A 227 -4.33 -27.58 3.94
C LEU A 227 -4.11 -26.99 2.55
N ALA A 228 -3.24 -25.99 2.41
CA ALA A 228 -2.96 -25.34 1.14
C ALA A 228 -2.42 -26.35 0.12
N ILE A 229 -1.45 -27.19 0.52
CA ILE A 229 -0.92 -28.28 -0.33
C ILE A 229 -2.04 -29.26 -0.69
N GLY A 230 -2.83 -29.71 0.28
CA GLY A 230 -3.96 -30.62 0.04
C GLY A 230 -5.04 -30.05 -0.89
N MET A 231 -5.13 -28.72 -0.98
CA MET A 231 -6.04 -28.00 -1.86
C MET A 231 -5.44 -27.69 -3.25
N GLY A 232 -4.22 -28.14 -3.53
CA GLY A 232 -3.54 -27.95 -4.81
C GLY A 232 -2.85 -26.59 -4.96
N CYS A 233 -2.61 -25.87 -3.86
CA CYS A 233 -1.86 -24.61 -3.89
C CYS A 233 -0.36 -24.88 -4.02
N GLU A 234 0.37 -23.91 -4.57
CA GLU A 234 1.83 -23.91 -4.58
C GLU A 234 2.37 -23.06 -3.43
N LEU A 235 3.43 -23.52 -2.76
CA LEU A 235 4.08 -22.79 -1.67
C LEU A 235 5.55 -22.54 -2.01
N LYS A 236 5.99 -21.29 -1.91
CA LYS A 236 7.39 -20.88 -2.03
C LYS A 236 7.88 -20.36 -0.68
N LEU A 237 8.67 -21.18 0.02
CA LEU A 237 9.23 -20.80 1.32
C LEU A 237 10.41 -19.83 1.12
N ASN A 238 10.35 -18.67 1.77
CA ASN A 238 11.46 -17.74 1.87
C ASN A 238 12.09 -17.83 3.27
N ARG A 239 13.36 -18.27 3.31
CA ARG A 239 14.14 -18.43 4.55
C ARG A 239 15.07 -17.25 4.85
N SER A 240 15.16 -16.27 3.96
CA SER A 240 16.02 -15.11 4.18
C SER A 240 15.40 -14.17 5.21
N VAL A 241 16.27 -13.56 6.02
CA VAL A 241 15.87 -12.41 6.84
C VAL A 241 15.46 -11.29 5.89
N SER A 242 14.20 -10.91 5.95
CA SER A 242 13.60 -9.91 5.08
C SER A 242 12.94 -8.81 5.89
N THR A 243 13.14 -7.58 5.44
CA THR A 243 12.40 -6.38 5.85
C THR A 243 10.92 -6.51 5.52
N LEU A 244 10.07 -5.69 6.15
CA LEU A 244 8.63 -5.68 5.85
C LEU A 244 8.36 -5.39 4.36
N ALA A 245 9.08 -4.45 3.76
CA ALA A 245 8.93 -4.09 2.35
C ALA A 245 9.22 -5.28 1.40
N GLU A 246 10.23 -6.09 1.72
CA GLU A 246 10.52 -7.32 0.97
C GLU A 246 9.39 -8.34 1.12
N LYS A 247 8.93 -8.58 2.35
CA LYS A 247 7.84 -9.53 2.62
C LYS A 247 6.56 -9.15 1.86
N LEU A 248 6.20 -7.87 1.85
CA LEU A 248 5.09 -7.37 1.05
C LEU A 248 5.29 -7.66 -0.44
N SER A 249 6.52 -7.53 -0.95
CA SER A 249 6.80 -7.65 -2.38
C SER A 249 7.00 -9.08 -2.91
N TRP A 250 7.10 -10.11 -2.05
CA TRP A 250 7.34 -11.49 -2.52
C TRP A 250 6.34 -11.97 -3.57
N ARG A 251 5.07 -11.60 -3.44
CA ARG A 251 4.03 -11.91 -4.42
C ARG A 251 4.36 -11.45 -5.83
N PHE A 252 5.18 -10.42 -6.01
CA PHE A 252 5.55 -9.89 -7.32
C PHE A 252 6.51 -10.78 -8.11
N PHE A 253 7.26 -11.66 -7.45
CA PHE A 253 8.30 -12.47 -8.09
C PHE A 253 7.75 -13.47 -9.12
N VAL A 254 6.45 -13.77 -9.05
CA VAL A 254 5.73 -14.56 -10.07
C VAL A 254 5.85 -13.96 -11.47
N ALA A 255 6.07 -12.65 -11.59
CA ALA A 255 6.17 -11.96 -12.88
C ALA A 255 7.40 -12.34 -13.71
N ASN A 256 8.37 -13.02 -13.10
CA ASN A 256 9.58 -13.52 -13.78
C ASN A 256 9.67 -15.06 -13.77
N ASP A 257 8.61 -15.78 -13.39
CA ASP A 257 8.62 -17.24 -13.43
C ASP A 257 8.39 -17.77 -14.85
N ASP A 258 9.29 -18.61 -15.34
CA ASP A 258 9.29 -19.09 -16.74
C ASP A 258 8.10 -20.00 -17.10
N ASP A 259 7.59 -20.76 -16.13
CA ASP A 259 6.47 -21.70 -16.28
C ASP A 259 5.09 -21.03 -16.13
N VAL A 260 5.07 -19.73 -15.86
CA VAL A 260 3.86 -18.93 -15.69
C VAL A 260 3.55 -18.17 -16.97
N GLY A 261 2.29 -18.18 -17.38
CA GLY A 261 1.77 -17.39 -18.49
C GLY A 261 1.12 -16.12 -17.96
N TYR A 262 0.05 -16.29 -17.19
CA TYR A 262 -0.65 -15.19 -16.54
C TYR A 262 -0.45 -15.23 -15.03
N PHE A 263 -0.33 -14.04 -14.42
CA PHE A 263 -0.34 -13.89 -12.98
C PHE A 263 -1.35 -12.84 -12.52
N LEU A 264 -1.91 -13.05 -11.34
CA LEU A 264 -2.65 -12.06 -10.57
C LEU A 264 -1.90 -11.84 -9.25
N ILE A 265 -1.81 -10.59 -8.81
CA ILE A 265 -1.23 -10.25 -7.51
C ILE A 265 -2.33 -9.81 -6.56
N ARG A 266 -2.40 -10.44 -5.39
CA ARG A 266 -3.49 -10.22 -4.43
C ARG A 266 -2.98 -10.12 -3.00
N ASP A 267 -3.64 -9.25 -2.23
CA ASP A 267 -3.50 -9.23 -0.78
C ASP A 267 -4.29 -10.39 -0.19
N ALA A 268 -3.73 -11.06 0.82
CA ALA A 268 -4.34 -12.27 1.39
C ALA A 268 -5.70 -12.00 2.03
N ASP A 269 -5.92 -10.80 2.56
CA ASP A 269 -7.15 -10.38 3.24
C ASP A 269 -8.18 -9.70 2.32
N SER A 270 -7.89 -9.54 1.03
CA SER A 270 -8.87 -9.15 0.02
C SER A 270 -9.45 -10.40 -0.64
N VAL A 271 -10.71 -10.71 -0.35
CA VAL A 271 -11.34 -11.95 -0.82
C VAL A 271 -12.00 -11.80 -2.18
N PHE A 272 -11.90 -12.84 -3.02
CA PHE A 272 -12.45 -12.82 -4.37
C PHE A 272 -13.96 -12.61 -4.41
N SER A 273 -14.41 -11.99 -5.50
CA SER A 273 -15.82 -11.84 -5.81
C SER A 273 -16.06 -12.03 -7.30
N GLN A 274 -17.32 -12.28 -7.67
CA GLN A 274 -17.73 -12.31 -9.06
C GLN A 274 -17.37 -11.01 -9.81
N ARG A 275 -17.39 -9.87 -9.11
CA ARG A 275 -17.10 -8.57 -9.71
C ARG A 275 -15.65 -8.47 -10.18
N GLU A 276 -14.71 -8.98 -9.37
CA GLU A 276 -13.31 -9.07 -9.77
C GLU A 276 -13.13 -10.01 -10.95
N SER A 277 -13.74 -11.20 -10.92
CA SER A 277 -13.53 -12.20 -11.98
C SER A 277 -14.06 -11.73 -13.34
N LEU A 278 -15.13 -10.92 -13.37
CA LEU A 278 -15.60 -10.28 -14.60
C LEU A 278 -14.55 -9.32 -15.18
N ALA A 279 -13.95 -8.46 -14.36
CA ALA A 279 -12.90 -7.54 -14.80
C ALA A 279 -11.64 -8.27 -15.28
N VAL A 280 -11.25 -9.36 -14.60
CA VAL A 280 -10.13 -10.22 -15.01
C VAL A 280 -10.44 -10.93 -16.33
N ASN A 281 -11.65 -11.45 -16.52
CA ASN A 281 -12.04 -12.11 -17.77
C ASN A 281 -12.06 -11.15 -18.96
N GLU A 282 -12.49 -9.90 -18.76
CA GLU A 282 -12.41 -8.86 -19.79
C GLU A 282 -10.95 -8.56 -20.17
N TRP A 283 -10.04 -8.51 -19.18
CA TRP A 283 -8.61 -8.39 -19.46
C TRP A 283 -8.04 -9.59 -20.22
N LEU A 284 -8.33 -10.82 -19.80
CA LEU A 284 -7.84 -12.03 -20.47
C LEU A 284 -8.35 -12.15 -21.92
N ALA A 285 -9.52 -11.58 -22.20
CA ALA A 285 -10.08 -11.49 -23.55
C ALA A 285 -9.46 -10.37 -24.41
N SER A 286 -8.71 -9.45 -23.80
CA SER A 286 -8.00 -8.38 -24.49
C SER A 286 -6.58 -8.81 -24.92
N ASP A 287 -5.92 -7.96 -25.72
CA ASP A 287 -4.50 -8.13 -26.08
C ASP A 287 -3.56 -7.35 -25.14
N ARG A 288 -4.06 -6.85 -24.01
CA ARG A 288 -3.24 -6.10 -23.05
C ARG A 288 -2.40 -7.05 -22.20
N PHE A 289 -1.13 -6.72 -22.01
CA PHE A 289 -0.21 -7.54 -21.22
C PHE A 289 -0.44 -7.41 -19.72
N PHE A 290 -1.04 -6.31 -19.27
CA PHE A 290 -1.25 -6.02 -17.85
C PHE A 290 -2.68 -5.60 -17.56
N HIS A 291 -3.07 -5.75 -16.30
CA HIS A 291 -4.36 -5.36 -15.76
C HIS A 291 -4.19 -4.63 -14.44
N VAL A 292 -4.92 -3.53 -14.29
CA VAL A 292 -5.01 -2.77 -13.04
C VAL A 292 -6.49 -2.55 -12.72
N MET A 293 -6.83 -2.69 -11.44
CA MET A 293 -8.19 -2.42 -10.94
C MET A 293 -8.17 -1.38 -9.82
N ARG A 294 -9.15 -0.47 -9.86
CA ARG A 294 -9.46 0.49 -8.81
C ARG A 294 -10.97 0.53 -8.60
N ASP A 295 -11.41 0.27 -7.39
CA ASP A 295 -12.83 0.10 -7.07
C ASP A 295 -13.26 0.85 -5.80
N TRP A 296 -12.43 1.76 -5.30
CA TRP A 296 -12.76 2.50 -4.09
C TRP A 296 -12.21 3.92 -4.10
N TRP A 297 -12.82 4.79 -3.30
CA TRP A 297 -12.51 6.22 -3.27
C TRP A 297 -11.14 6.56 -2.67
N THR A 298 -10.44 5.59 -2.09
CA THR A 298 -9.05 5.72 -1.65
C THR A 298 -8.07 4.98 -2.56
N HIS A 299 -8.54 4.37 -3.66
CA HIS A 299 -7.73 3.63 -4.62
C HIS A 299 -7.06 4.60 -5.61
N THR A 300 -6.31 5.58 -5.11
CA THR A 300 -5.72 6.66 -5.93
C THR A 300 -4.26 6.41 -6.30
N GLU A 301 -3.83 5.15 -6.35
CA GLU A 301 -2.47 4.76 -6.78
C GLU A 301 -2.47 4.19 -8.21
N LEU A 302 -1.34 4.33 -8.92
CA LEU A 302 -1.22 3.88 -10.31
C LEU A 302 -1.37 2.36 -10.43
N ILE A 303 -0.73 1.62 -9.51
CA ILE A 303 -0.89 0.19 -9.30
C ILE A 303 -1.10 -0.03 -7.80
N LEU A 304 -2.28 -0.53 -7.41
CA LEU A 304 -2.47 -1.05 -6.06
C LEU A 304 -1.81 -2.41 -5.93
N ALA A 305 -1.02 -2.59 -4.88
CA ALA A 305 -0.12 -3.73 -4.77
C ALA A 305 -0.83 -5.10 -4.73
N GLY A 306 -2.09 -5.12 -4.29
CA GLY A 306 -2.97 -6.29 -4.30
C GLY A 306 -4.05 -6.31 -5.38
N MET A 307 -4.04 -5.42 -6.39
CA MET A 307 -5.12 -5.33 -7.39
C MET A 307 -4.61 -5.19 -8.83
N TRP A 308 -3.62 -5.99 -9.20
CA TRP A 308 -3.08 -6.00 -10.57
C TRP A 308 -2.72 -7.42 -11.04
N GLY A 309 -2.39 -7.53 -12.31
CA GLY A 309 -1.98 -8.79 -12.94
C GLY A 309 -1.26 -8.54 -14.25
N GLY A 310 -0.67 -9.59 -14.81
CA GLY A 310 0.10 -9.48 -16.04
C GLY A 310 0.47 -10.80 -16.69
N VAL A 311 1.18 -10.68 -17.81
CA VAL A 311 1.87 -11.78 -18.47
C VAL A 311 3.30 -11.88 -17.91
N SER A 312 3.69 -13.09 -17.47
CA SER A 312 5.03 -13.33 -16.92
C SER A 312 6.12 -13.29 -18.02
N GLY A 313 7.35 -12.96 -17.63
CA GLY A 313 8.52 -12.93 -18.51
C GLY A 313 8.65 -11.66 -19.36
N VAL A 314 7.81 -10.65 -19.11
CA VAL A 314 7.84 -9.35 -19.83
C VAL A 314 8.45 -8.23 -18.98
N LEU A 315 8.18 -8.23 -17.68
CA LEU A 315 8.72 -7.23 -16.76
C LEU A 315 10.22 -7.48 -16.50
N PRO A 316 10.98 -6.44 -16.13
CA PRO A 316 12.35 -6.62 -15.65
C PRO A 316 12.38 -7.56 -14.43
N ASP A 317 13.58 -8.03 -14.06
CA ASP A 317 13.79 -8.85 -12.86
C ASP A 317 13.31 -8.09 -11.61
N MET A 318 12.16 -8.50 -11.08
CA MET A 318 11.46 -7.84 -9.98
C MET A 318 12.28 -7.89 -8.70
N GLN A 319 13.01 -8.98 -8.46
CA GLN A 319 13.83 -9.12 -7.27
C GLN A 319 15.04 -8.19 -7.34
N ALA A 320 15.73 -8.16 -8.47
CA ALA A 320 16.86 -7.26 -8.68
C ALA A 320 16.43 -5.78 -8.60
N GLN A 321 15.31 -5.41 -9.23
CA GLN A 321 14.75 -4.05 -9.17
C GLN A 321 14.42 -3.65 -7.73
N LEU A 322 13.78 -4.53 -6.94
CA LEU A 322 13.45 -4.25 -5.56
C LEU A 322 14.71 -4.05 -4.70
N SER A 323 15.71 -4.92 -4.83
CA SER A 323 16.98 -4.79 -4.11
C SER A 323 17.72 -3.50 -4.46
N GLN A 324 17.73 -3.12 -5.74
CA GLN A 324 18.31 -1.85 -6.18
C GLN A 324 17.55 -0.66 -5.59
N TYR A 325 16.22 -0.68 -5.69
CA TYR A 325 15.36 0.39 -5.20
C TYR A 325 15.59 0.63 -3.69
N GLN A 326 15.64 -0.43 -2.89
CA GLN A 326 15.93 -0.36 -1.46
C GLN A 326 17.31 0.21 -1.14
N SER A 327 18.33 -0.13 -1.95
CA SER A 327 19.70 0.38 -1.74
C SER A 327 19.81 1.89 -2.01
N GLN A 328 19.01 2.42 -2.94
CA GLN A 328 19.08 3.80 -3.41
C GLN A 328 18.21 4.76 -2.58
N THR A 329 17.04 4.31 -2.15
CA THR A 329 16.01 5.22 -1.62
C THR A 329 15.97 5.29 -0.09
N ARG A 330 16.75 4.46 0.64
CA ARG A 330 16.70 4.35 2.11
C ARG A 330 15.25 4.37 2.63
N ILE A 331 14.35 3.65 1.96
CA ILE A 331 12.89 3.75 2.14
C ILE A 331 12.59 3.71 3.63
N LEU A 332 11.86 4.72 4.11
CA LEU A 332 11.19 4.63 5.40
C LEU A 332 10.37 3.35 5.38
N GLU A 333 10.47 2.49 6.41
CA GLU A 333 9.64 1.29 6.49
C GLU A 333 8.15 1.70 6.62
N THR A 334 7.49 1.90 5.48
CA THR A 334 6.07 2.23 5.38
C THR A 334 5.28 1.01 4.90
N PRO A 335 4.05 0.81 5.40
CA PRO A 335 3.16 -0.25 4.90
C PRO A 335 2.87 -0.18 3.38
N ASN A 336 3.11 0.97 2.75
CA ASN A 336 2.84 1.19 1.31
C ASN A 336 4.12 1.15 0.44
N ALA A 337 5.25 0.66 0.98
CA ALA A 337 6.52 0.64 0.26
C ALA A 337 6.43 -0.15 -1.06
N ASP A 338 5.63 -1.21 -1.10
CA ASP A 338 5.37 -2.03 -2.27
C ASP A 338 4.65 -1.25 -3.38
N GLN A 339 3.65 -0.42 -3.04
CA GLN A 339 2.98 0.46 -3.99
C GLN A 339 3.87 1.57 -4.54
N ILE A 340 4.71 2.16 -3.68
CA ILE A 340 5.65 3.20 -4.11
C ILE A 340 6.65 2.61 -5.12
N PHE A 341 7.19 1.43 -4.83
CA PHE A 341 8.04 0.67 -5.75
C PHE A 341 7.32 0.40 -7.10
N LEU A 342 6.06 -0.05 -7.05
CA LEU A 342 5.29 -0.29 -8.26
C LEU A 342 5.09 0.99 -9.08
N ARG A 343 4.80 2.13 -8.44
CA ARG A 343 4.67 3.43 -9.12
C ARG A 343 5.98 3.87 -9.75
N GLU A 344 7.07 3.90 -8.97
CA GLU A 344 8.31 4.56 -9.38
C GLU A 344 9.17 3.71 -10.30
N THR A 345 9.10 2.38 -10.17
CA THR A 345 9.97 1.46 -10.91
C THR A 345 9.21 0.66 -11.96
N ILE A 346 7.99 0.18 -11.67
CA ILE A 346 7.32 -0.82 -12.52
C ILE A 346 6.29 -0.22 -13.47
N TRP A 347 5.60 0.84 -13.06
CA TRP A 347 4.58 1.51 -13.86
C TRP A 347 5.05 1.92 -15.27
N PRO A 348 6.28 2.42 -15.49
CA PRO A 348 6.78 2.74 -16.84
C PRO A 348 6.73 1.55 -17.80
N HIS A 349 6.95 0.33 -17.30
CA HIS A 349 6.88 -0.90 -18.07
C HIS A 349 5.42 -1.29 -18.33
N VAL A 350 4.58 -1.19 -17.31
CA VAL A 350 3.17 -1.62 -17.32
C VAL A 350 2.30 -0.75 -18.23
N ARG A 351 2.44 0.59 -18.16
CA ARG A 351 1.54 1.55 -18.84
C ARG A 351 1.54 1.43 -20.37
N GLN A 352 2.53 0.77 -20.94
CA GLN A 352 2.64 0.52 -22.38
C GLN A 352 1.52 -0.40 -22.93
N SER A 353 1.02 -1.33 -22.10
CA SER A 353 0.00 -2.30 -22.52
C SER A 353 -0.82 -2.78 -21.32
N VAL A 354 -1.68 -1.90 -20.82
CA VAL A 354 -2.51 -2.15 -19.64
C VAL A 354 -3.99 -1.96 -19.97
N LEU A 355 -4.84 -2.85 -19.44
CA LEU A 355 -6.27 -2.59 -19.31
C LEU A 355 -6.54 -2.07 -17.90
N ILE A 356 -7.15 -0.89 -17.79
CA ILE A 356 -7.36 -0.22 -16.51
C ILE A 356 -8.85 -0.17 -16.24
N HIS A 357 -9.26 -0.82 -15.18
CA HIS A 357 -10.64 -0.89 -14.72
C HIS A 357 -10.82 0.02 -13.51
N ASP A 358 -11.55 1.14 -13.65
CA ASP A 358 -11.69 2.14 -12.60
C ASP A 358 -13.17 2.50 -12.35
N ARG A 359 -13.65 2.27 -11.11
CA ARG A 359 -15.01 2.65 -10.72
C ARG A 359 -15.13 4.14 -10.42
N CYS A 360 -14.22 4.67 -9.61
CA CYS A 360 -14.40 5.95 -8.91
C CYS A 360 -13.75 7.13 -9.65
N PHE A 361 -12.71 6.88 -10.43
CA PHE A 361 -11.91 7.91 -11.10
C PHE A 361 -11.91 7.69 -12.61
N ARG A 362 -11.42 8.68 -13.36
CA ARG A 362 -11.35 8.65 -14.83
C ARG A 362 -9.97 9.07 -15.34
N PRO A 363 -8.86 8.46 -14.86
CA PRO A 363 -7.55 8.72 -15.45
C PRO A 363 -7.53 8.27 -16.91
N ARG A 364 -6.54 8.75 -17.68
CA ARG A 364 -6.34 8.38 -19.07
C ARG A 364 -6.35 6.86 -19.26
N ASP A 365 -7.00 6.41 -20.34
CA ASP A 365 -7.07 5.00 -20.77
C ASP A 365 -7.78 4.04 -19.78
N SER A 366 -8.49 4.59 -18.77
CA SER A 366 -9.38 3.79 -17.91
C SER A 366 -10.73 3.48 -18.55
N CYS A 367 -11.25 2.30 -18.27
CA CYS A 367 -12.60 1.87 -18.59
C CYS A 367 -13.43 1.70 -17.31
N LEU A 368 -14.76 1.67 -17.52
CA LEU A 368 -15.70 1.39 -16.45
C LEU A 368 -15.59 -0.07 -16.01
N TRP A 369 -15.91 -0.30 -14.74
CA TRP A 369 -16.01 -1.65 -14.21
C TRP A 369 -17.15 -2.46 -14.84
N PRO A 370 -16.93 -3.72 -15.27
CA PRO A 370 -17.96 -4.55 -15.86
C PRO A 370 -19.00 -4.99 -14.81
N GLY A 371 -20.20 -5.29 -15.28
CA GLY A 371 -21.31 -5.76 -14.43
C GLY A 371 -21.95 -4.67 -13.57
N LEU A 372 -22.73 -5.10 -12.58
CA LEU A 372 -23.51 -4.21 -11.72
C LEU A 372 -22.62 -3.50 -10.69
N GLN A 373 -22.94 -2.24 -10.41
CA GLN A 373 -22.31 -1.50 -9.31
C GLN A 373 -22.61 -2.20 -7.97
N PRO A 374 -21.62 -2.27 -7.06
CA PRO A 374 -21.81 -2.94 -5.79
C PRO A 374 -22.59 -2.03 -4.82
N ASP A 375 -23.36 -2.64 -3.93
CA ASP A 375 -24.13 -1.89 -2.94
C ASP A 375 -23.25 -1.33 -1.82
N GLY A 376 -23.59 -0.12 -1.38
CA GLY A 376 -23.00 0.51 -0.21
C GLY A 376 -21.47 0.66 -0.30
N LYS A 377 -20.76 0.08 0.67
CA LYS A 377 -19.30 0.17 0.80
C LYS A 377 -18.54 -1.03 0.26
N MET A 378 -19.24 -2.00 -0.35
CA MET A 378 -18.59 -3.18 -0.89
C MET A 378 -17.69 -2.80 -2.08
N HIS A 379 -16.48 -3.33 -2.09
CA HIS A 379 -15.53 -3.13 -3.19
C HIS A 379 -14.51 -4.27 -3.26
N VAL A 380 -13.88 -4.46 -4.42
CA VAL A 380 -12.69 -5.35 -4.52
C VAL A 380 -11.48 -4.63 -3.95
N GLY A 381 -10.60 -5.39 -3.31
CA GLY A 381 -9.46 -4.86 -2.55
C GLY A 381 -9.81 -4.54 -1.10
N GLN A 382 -11.07 -4.72 -0.69
CA GLN A 382 -11.46 -4.47 0.69
C GLN A 382 -10.81 -5.48 1.65
N ASN A 383 -10.42 -5.03 2.83
CA ASN A 383 -10.02 -5.92 3.91
C ASN A 383 -11.25 -6.65 4.48
N GLU A 384 -11.42 -7.92 4.08
CA GLU A 384 -12.58 -8.73 4.47
C GLU A 384 -12.65 -8.93 5.98
N TYR A 385 -11.50 -9.05 6.65
CA TYR A 385 -11.45 -9.17 8.10
C TYR A 385 -12.03 -7.93 8.77
N ALA A 386 -11.67 -6.74 8.32
CA ALA A 386 -12.14 -5.49 8.93
C ALA A 386 -13.63 -5.21 8.68
N VAL A 387 -14.16 -5.64 7.52
CA VAL A 387 -15.53 -5.29 7.10
C VAL A 387 -16.54 -6.40 7.40
N ARG A 388 -16.11 -7.66 7.38
CA ARG A 388 -16.99 -8.85 7.43
C ARG A 388 -16.47 -9.95 8.35
N GLU A 389 -15.74 -9.61 9.41
CA GLU A 389 -15.09 -10.56 10.33
C GLU A 389 -15.97 -11.75 10.72
N GLN A 390 -17.16 -11.49 11.28
CA GLN A 390 -18.06 -12.53 11.79
C GLN A 390 -18.61 -13.41 10.66
N ALA A 391 -19.00 -12.80 9.54
CA ALA A 391 -19.52 -13.52 8.38
C ALA A 391 -18.44 -14.40 7.74
N GLN A 392 -17.22 -13.90 7.62
CA GLN A 392 -16.06 -14.66 7.14
C GLN A 392 -15.76 -15.83 8.08
N MET A 393 -15.73 -15.60 9.39
CA MET A 393 -15.48 -16.65 10.38
C MET A 393 -16.55 -17.75 10.32
N GLN A 394 -17.84 -17.38 10.27
CA GLN A 394 -18.94 -18.35 10.15
C GLN A 394 -18.84 -19.17 8.87
N PHE A 395 -18.54 -18.52 7.74
CA PHE A 395 -18.32 -19.20 6.47
C PHE A 395 -17.17 -20.21 6.58
N LEU A 396 -16.00 -19.79 7.08
CA LEU A 396 -14.84 -20.67 7.20
C LEU A 396 -15.09 -21.84 8.15
N LYS A 397 -15.73 -21.62 9.31
CA LYS A 397 -16.14 -22.69 10.25
C LYS A 397 -17.03 -23.72 9.56
N SER A 398 -17.97 -23.27 8.71
CA SER A 398 -18.84 -24.19 7.95
C SER A 398 -18.10 -25.04 6.91
N LYS A 399 -16.91 -24.61 6.47
CA LYS A 399 -16.12 -25.27 5.44
C LYS A 399 -14.99 -26.15 6.00
N LEU A 400 -14.39 -25.76 7.11
CA LEU A 400 -13.27 -26.48 7.74
C LEU A 400 -13.74 -27.63 8.65
N GLY A 401 -15.02 -27.67 9.02
CA GLY A 401 -15.55 -28.72 9.89
C GLY A 401 -15.06 -28.58 11.33
N ALA A 402 -14.88 -29.73 12.01
CA ALA A 402 -14.55 -29.78 13.44
C ALA A 402 -13.05 -30.05 13.73
N ASP A 403 -12.17 -29.89 12.74
CA ASP A 403 -10.72 -30.08 12.93
C ASP A 403 -10.15 -28.97 13.84
N PRO A 404 -9.66 -29.29 15.06
CA PRO A 404 -9.18 -28.29 16.00
C PRO A 404 -7.98 -27.49 15.47
N ASN A 405 -7.10 -28.11 14.67
CA ASN A 405 -5.90 -27.47 14.15
C ASN A 405 -6.26 -26.45 13.06
N LEU A 406 -7.27 -26.76 12.24
CA LEU A 406 -7.77 -25.84 11.22
C LEU A 406 -8.62 -24.73 11.83
N LEU A 407 -9.39 -25.03 12.89
CA LEU A 407 -10.16 -24.02 13.61
C LEU A 407 -9.25 -23.04 14.36
N ALA A 408 -8.10 -23.48 14.85
CA ALA A 408 -7.10 -22.60 15.46
C ALA A 408 -6.50 -21.57 14.49
N LEU A 409 -6.60 -21.79 13.16
CA LEU A 409 -6.23 -20.77 12.16
C LEU A 409 -7.23 -19.59 12.13
N LEU A 410 -8.41 -19.80 12.69
CA LEU A 410 -9.49 -18.84 12.73
C LEU A 410 -9.54 -18.05 14.04
N ASP A 411 -8.69 -18.33 15.02
CA ASP A 411 -8.58 -17.53 16.25
C ASP A 411 -7.34 -16.63 16.11
#